data_AF-A0A932EGX6-F1
#
_entry.id   AF-A0A932EGX6-F1
#
_cell.length_a   1.000
_cell.length_b   1.000
_cell.length_c   1.000
_cell.angle_alpha   90.00
_cell.angle_beta   90.00
_cell.angle_gamma   90.00
#
_symmetry.space_group_name_H-M   'P 1'
#
loop_
_entity.id
_entity.type
_entity.pdbx_description
1 polymer ?
#
loop_
_entity_poly.entity_id
_entity_poly.type
_entity_poly.pdbx_seq_one_letter_code
_entity_poly.pdbx_strand_id
1 'polypeptide(L)' 'MSVAGGTTDHGERITDNAFLAGIEMAGLIFWDVDTQYDFMRADGKLYVPDAERIIPNLAQLTGAAHQHGIRVVASA' A
#
# COMPACT_ATOMS: atom_id res chain seq x y z
N MET A 1 15.89 15.14 25.76
CA MET A 1 14.70 14.31 26.02
C MET A 1 14.66 13.28 24.90
N SER A 2 14.92 12.02 25.21
CA SER A 2 15.13 10.94 24.24
C SER A 2 13.80 10.56 23.59
N VAL A 3 13.70 10.62 22.25
CA VAL A 3 12.60 9.98 21.53
C VAL A 3 13.00 8.51 21.38
N ALA A 4 12.46 7.68 22.27
CA ALA A 4 12.61 6.24 22.21
C ALA A 4 11.65 5.69 21.14
N GLY A 5 12.21 4.91 20.22
CA GLY A 5 11.68 3.63 19.74
C GLY A 5 10.28 3.61 19.14
N GLY A 6 10.23 3.31 17.84
CA GLY A 6 9.02 2.81 17.19
C GLY A 6 9.40 2.15 15.87
N THR A 7 10.05 0.98 15.94
CA THR A 7 10.07 0.07 14.80
C THR A 7 8.63 -0.41 14.65
N THR A 8 7.95 0.01 13.59
CA THR A 8 6.56 -0.38 13.34
C THR A 8 6.49 -1.88 13.12
N ASP A 9 5.83 -2.57 14.05
CA ASP A 9 5.39 -3.95 13.89
C ASP A 9 4.40 -4.01 12.70
N HIS A 10 4.49 -5.06 11.87
CA HIS A 10 3.85 -5.19 10.56
C HIS A 10 2.31 -5.38 10.61
N GLY A 11 1.64 -4.94 11.68
CA GLY A 11 0.23 -5.26 11.92
C GLY A 11 -0.57 -4.23 12.72
N GLU A 12 -0.01 -3.08 13.10
CA GLU A 12 -0.80 -2.06 13.79
C GLU A 12 -1.69 -1.31 12.77
N ARG A 13 -3.00 -1.32 13.00
CA ARG A 13 -3.96 -0.55 12.20
C ARG A 13 -3.63 0.93 12.35
N ILE A 14 -3.18 1.58 11.28
CA ILE A 14 -2.97 3.03 11.28
C ILE A 14 -4.35 3.72 11.28
N THR A 15 -4.91 3.95 12.46
CA THR A 15 -6.16 4.71 12.67
C THR A 15 -5.92 6.16 13.03
N ASP A 16 -4.66 6.53 13.24
CA ASP A 16 -4.32 7.76 13.93
C ASP A 16 -3.99 8.85 12.92
N ASN A 17 -4.95 9.74 12.68
CA ASN A 17 -4.76 10.92 11.82
C ASN A 17 -3.57 11.80 12.27
N ALA A 18 -3.18 11.73 13.54
CA ALA A 18 -2.00 12.41 14.07
C ALA A 18 -0.68 11.78 13.58
N PHE A 19 -0.63 10.46 13.37
CA PHE A 19 0.51 9.79 12.75
C PHE A 19 0.66 10.25 11.30
N LEU A 20 -0.44 10.21 10.52
CA LEU A 20 -0.46 10.69 9.13
C LEU A 20 -0.08 12.18 8.99
N ALA A 21 -0.40 13.00 9.99
CA ALA A 21 -0.03 14.42 10.02
C ALA A 21 1.43 14.67 10.47
N GLY A 22 2.04 13.71 11.19
CA GLY A 22 3.39 13.81 11.74
C GLY A 22 4.48 13.13 10.91
N ILE A 23 4.12 12.30 9.93
CA ILE A 23 5.06 11.88 8.89
C ILE A 23 5.34 13.11 8.03
N GLU A 24 6.54 13.67 8.14
CA GLU A 24 7.11 14.41 7.01
C GLU A 24 6.88 13.52 5.78
N MET A 25 6.16 14.00 4.75
CA MET A 25 5.85 13.23 3.52
C MET A 25 7.11 12.62 2.86
N ALA A 26 8.30 13.08 3.28
CA ALA A 26 9.60 12.46 3.04
C ALA A 26 9.73 11.10 3.79
N GLY A 27 9.06 10.06 3.29
CA GLY A 27 9.28 8.69 3.76
C GLY A 27 8.16 7.70 3.45
N LEU A 28 6.98 8.18 3.11
CA LEU A 28 5.84 7.33 2.77
C LEU A 28 5.91 6.90 1.30
N ILE A 29 5.80 5.59 1.08
CA ILE A 29 5.62 4.99 -0.25
C ILE A 29 4.38 4.11 -0.27
N PHE A 30 3.77 3.99 -1.44
CA PHE A 30 2.81 2.93 -1.73
C PHE A 30 3.54 1.82 -2.48
N TRP A 31 3.73 0.69 -1.82
CA TRP A 31 4.41 -0.47 -2.39
C TRP A 31 3.37 -1.44 -2.97
N ASP A 32 3.39 -1.61 -4.29
CA ASP A 32 2.44 -2.41 -5.08
C ASP A 32 3.07 -3.77 -5.44
N VAL A 33 2.57 -4.87 -4.89
CA VAL A 33 3.17 -6.21 -5.03
C VAL A 33 2.30 -7.11 -5.88
N ASP A 34 2.88 -7.61 -6.97
CA ASP A 34 2.37 -8.74 -7.76
C ASP A 34 0.90 -8.57 -8.19
N THR A 35 0.46 -7.33 -8.39
CA THR A 35 -0.88 -6.99 -8.89
C THR A 35 -1.00 -7.12 -10.41
N GLN A 36 -0.07 -7.85 -11.03
CA GLN A 36 -0.03 -8.11 -12.46
C GLN A 36 -1.21 -8.98 -12.89
N TYR A 37 -1.56 -8.89 -14.18
CA TYR A 37 -2.68 -9.66 -14.77
C TYR A 37 -2.62 -11.15 -14.42
N ASP A 38 -1.42 -11.74 -14.52
CA ASP A 38 -1.22 -13.17 -14.34
C ASP A 38 -1.60 -13.67 -12.93
N PHE A 39 -1.52 -12.81 -11.90
CA PHE A 39 -1.94 -13.15 -10.54
C PHE A 39 -3.38 -12.75 -10.24
N MET A 40 -3.86 -11.67 -10.85
CA MET A 40 -5.12 -11.03 -10.48
C MET A 40 -6.36 -11.54 -11.21
N ARG A 41 -6.19 -12.17 -12.38
CA ARG A 41 -7.31 -12.59 -13.25
C ARG A 41 -7.42 -14.10 -13.31
N ALA A 42 -8.65 -14.62 -13.29
CA ALA A 42 -8.95 -16.04 -13.40
C ALA A 42 -8.37 -16.72 -14.65
N ASP A 43 -8.14 -15.97 -15.72
CA ASP A 43 -7.49 -16.43 -16.96
C ASP A 43 -5.99 -16.09 -17.02
N GLY A 44 -5.40 -15.60 -15.93
CA GLY A 44 -3.98 -15.36 -15.75
C GLY A 44 -3.18 -16.64 -15.50
N LYS A 45 -1.88 -16.61 -15.83
CA LYS A 45 -1.01 -17.80 -15.72
C LYS A 45 -0.76 -18.29 -14.29
N LEU A 46 -0.87 -17.39 -13.31
CA LEU A 46 -0.52 -17.61 -11.89
C LEU A 46 -1.66 -17.15 -10.97
N TYR A 47 -2.91 -17.32 -11.44
CA TYR A 47 -4.08 -16.77 -10.78
C TYR A 47 -4.16 -17.13 -9.29
N VAL A 48 -4.30 -16.10 -8.45
CA VAL A 48 -4.60 -16.24 -7.03
C VAL A 48 -6.13 -16.21 -6.86
N PRO A 49 -6.76 -17.28 -6.35
CA PRO A 49 -8.21 -17.33 -6.19
C PRO A 49 -8.76 -16.10 -5.47
N ASP A 50 -9.85 -15.54 -6.01
CA ASP A 50 -10.57 -14.38 -5.49
C ASP A 50 -9.80 -13.04 -5.52
N ALA A 51 -8.61 -12.97 -6.13
CA ALA A 51 -7.82 -11.75 -6.20
C ALA A 51 -8.53 -10.59 -6.94
N GLU A 52 -9.48 -10.87 -7.84
CA GLU A 52 -10.27 -9.83 -8.50
C GLU A 52 -11.05 -8.96 -7.51
N ARG A 53 -11.39 -9.51 -6.34
CA ARG A 53 -12.21 -8.83 -5.32
C ARG A 53 -11.51 -7.62 -4.72
N ILE A 54 -10.18 -7.59 -4.73
CA ILE A 54 -9.41 -6.46 -4.16
C ILE A 54 -9.07 -5.39 -5.21
N ILE A 55 -9.30 -5.63 -6.50
CA ILE A 55 -9.01 -4.66 -7.57
C ILE A 55 -9.65 -3.29 -7.32
N PRO A 56 -10.93 -3.18 -6.89
CA PRO A 56 -11.52 -1.87 -6.60
C PRO A 56 -10.84 -1.12 -5.44
N ASN A 57 -10.27 -1.85 -4.47
CA ASN A 57 -9.56 -1.25 -3.35
C ASN A 57 -8.15 -0.81 -3.77
N LEU A 58 -7.45 -1.62 -4.56
CA LEU A 58 -6.17 -1.25 -5.15
C LEU A 58 -6.31 0.02 -6.00
N ALA A 59 -7.35 0.12 -6.82
CA ALA A 59 -7.63 1.32 -7.61
C ALA A 59 -7.80 2.59 -6.74
N GLN A 60 -8.49 2.47 -5.60
CA GLN A 60 -8.65 3.58 -4.66
C GLN A 60 -7.33 3.97 -3.98
N LEU A 61 -6.53 2.99 -3.55
CA LEU A 61 -5.23 3.23 -2.92
C LEU A 61 -4.22 3.87 -3.89
N THR A 62 -4.12 3.34 -5.11
CA THR A 62 -3.29 3.91 -6.17
C THR A 62 -3.74 5.33 -6.53
N GLY A 63 -5.05 5.56 -6.60
CA GLY A 63 -5.62 6.89 -6.81
C GLY A 63 -5.25 7.88 -5.71
N ALA A 64 -5.41 7.48 -4.45
CA ALA A 64 -5.04 8.31 -3.30
C ALA A 64 -3.53 8.61 -3.28
N ALA A 65 -2.69 7.61 -3.58
CA ALA A 65 -1.24 7.80 -3.66
C ALA A 65 -0.88 8.87 -4.69
N HIS A 66 -1.49 8.82 -5.89
CA HIS A 66 -1.30 9.85 -6.91
C HIS A 66 -1.79 11.23 -6.47
N GLN A 67 -2.98 11.31 -5.85
CA GLN A 67 -3.56 12.58 -5.40
C GLN A 67 -2.72 13.28 -4.33
N HIS A 68 -2.06 12.51 -3.47
CA HIS A 68 -1.25 13.02 -2.37
C HIS A 68 0.26 13.08 -2.68
N GLY A 69 0.68 12.77 -3.92
CA GLY A 69 2.08 12.78 -4.31
C GLY A 69 2.94 11.70 -3.63
N ILE A 70 2.31 10.62 -3.15
CA ILE A 70 3.00 9.48 -2.55
C ILE A 70 3.65 8.68 -3.67
N ARG A 71 4.94 8.33 -3.50
CA ARG A 71 5.68 7.51 -4.46
C ARG A 71 5.08 6.10 -4.51
N VAL A 72 4.64 5.68 -5.68
CA VAL A 72 4.30 4.28 -5.96
C VAL A 72 5.56 3.53 -6.40
N VAL A 73 5.83 2.37 -5.79
CA VAL A 73 6.90 1.45 -6.15
C VAL A 73 6.25 0.09 -6.41
N ALA A 74 6.43 -0.47 -7.62
CA ALA A 74 5.83 -1.74 -7.99
C ALA A 74 6.89 -2.85 -8.10
N SER A 75 6.55 -4.08 -7.71
CA SER A 75 7.35 -5.27 -8.06
C SER A 75 7.24 -5.59 -9.55
N ALA A 76 8.28 -6.22 -10.08
CA ALA A 76 8.39 -6.60 -11.49
C ALA A 76 7.77 -7.98 -11.75
#